data_AF-A0AAU3RP21-F1
#
_entry.id   AF-A0AAU3RP21-F1
#
_cell.length_a   1.000
_cell.length_b   1.000
_cell.length_c   1.000
_cell.angle_alpha   90.00
_cell.angle_beta   90.00
_cell.angle_gamma   90.00
#
_symmetry.space_group_name_H-M   'P 1'
#
loop_
_entity.id
_entity.type
_entity.pdbx_description
1 polymer ?
#
loop_
_entity_poly.entity_id
_entity_poly.type
_entity_poly.pdbx_seq_one_letter_code
_entity_poly.pdbx_strand_id
1 'polypeptide(L)'
;MPRRIDPDTAAAIMRAAGLEPLEPYPGSSAAWNCRCLKSAHMVAPTFGSVRSGVTSGCRRCGRAAAGRRRLAAGGERAEADMRGAGFEPLEPYPGAGARWRCRHLACGRIVHPRLFRIRAGGGCQACAGRAPVDPAVAEADMRAVGMQPLEPFPGRVRDPWKCRCSRCGQVGAPTLNNVRRGQGGCRTCAWRAR
;
A
#
# COMPACT_ATOMS: atom_id res chain seq x y z
N MET A 1 52.74 14.28 -5.94
CA MET A 1 51.59 15.06 -6.48
C MET A 1 50.45 14.09 -6.77
N PRO A 2 49.22 14.29 -6.28
CA PRO A 2 48.14 13.38 -6.62
C PRO A 2 47.90 13.42 -8.13
N ARG A 3 47.84 12.24 -8.77
CA ARG A 3 47.61 12.08 -10.21
C ARG A 3 46.36 12.88 -10.61
N ARG A 4 46.56 13.91 -11.45
CA ARG A 4 45.47 14.69 -12.04
C ARG A 4 44.66 13.74 -12.91
N ILE A 5 43.38 13.55 -12.57
CA ILE A 5 42.48 12.68 -13.33
C ILE A 5 42.04 13.47 -14.56
N ASP A 6 42.11 12.81 -15.71
CA ASP A 6 41.60 13.32 -16.96
C ASP A 6 40.07 13.57 -16.88
N PRO A 7 39.57 14.76 -17.26
CA PRO A 7 38.14 15.11 -17.18
C PRO A 7 37.21 14.12 -17.91
N ASP A 8 37.61 13.60 -19.07
CA ASP A 8 36.79 12.67 -19.84
C ASP A 8 36.68 11.32 -19.15
N THR A 9 37.78 10.86 -18.56
CA THR A 9 37.81 9.67 -17.71
C THR A 9 36.90 9.84 -16.49
N ALA A 10 36.92 11.03 -15.85
CA ALA A 10 36.04 11.32 -14.72
C ALA A 10 34.56 11.28 -15.13
N ALA A 11 34.22 11.85 -16.29
CA ALA A 11 32.86 11.86 -16.82
C ALA A 11 32.36 10.45 -17.20
N ALA A 12 33.25 9.59 -17.73
CA ALA A 12 32.92 8.19 -18.02
C ALA A 12 32.56 7.40 -16.75
N ILE A 13 33.30 7.59 -15.66
CA ILE A 13 33.01 6.95 -14.36
C ILE A 13 31.65 7.42 -13.81
N MET A 14 31.34 8.72 -13.91
CA MET A 14 30.04 9.25 -13.47
C MET A 14 28.89 8.65 -14.29
N ARG A 15 29.05 8.57 -15.62
CA ARG A 15 28.06 7.95 -16.51
C ARG A 15 27.85 6.47 -16.20
N ALA A 16 28.91 5.72 -15.92
CA ALA A 16 28.82 4.32 -15.48
C ALA A 16 28.06 4.17 -14.14
N ALA A 17 28.17 5.16 -13.25
CA ALA A 17 27.37 5.22 -12.02
C ALA A 17 25.90 5.64 -12.24
N GLY A 18 25.51 5.96 -13.47
CA GLY A 18 24.17 6.43 -13.84
C GLY A 18 23.93 7.91 -13.59
N LEU A 19 25.00 8.71 -13.66
CA LEU A 19 25.00 10.16 -13.47
C LEU A 19 25.55 10.82 -14.74
N GLU A 20 24.78 11.71 -15.34
CA GLU A 20 25.20 12.50 -16.49
C GLU A 20 25.72 13.86 -16.01
N PRO A 21 27.02 14.15 -16.11
CA PRO A 21 27.56 15.47 -15.78
C PRO A 21 26.98 16.55 -16.69
N LEU A 22 26.65 17.71 -16.12
CA LEU A 22 26.06 18.85 -16.84
C LEU A 22 27.03 20.03 -16.97
N GLU A 23 28.18 19.92 -16.32
CA GLU A 23 29.23 20.93 -16.31
C GLU A 23 30.61 20.26 -16.41
N PRO A 24 31.66 21.00 -16.84
CA PRO A 24 33.02 20.50 -16.86
C PRO A 24 33.48 20.00 -15.48
N TYR A 25 34.40 19.02 -15.46
CA TYR A 25 34.86 18.39 -14.22
C TYR A 25 35.45 19.40 -13.22
N PRO A 26 34.81 19.62 -12.05
CA PRO A 26 35.22 20.64 -11.09
C PRO A 26 36.33 20.17 -10.12
N GLY A 27 36.77 18.92 -10.24
CA GLY A 27 37.73 18.28 -9.34
C GLY A 27 37.11 17.21 -8.43
N SER A 28 37.95 16.45 -7.72
CA SER A 28 37.52 15.22 -7.05
C SER A 28 36.68 15.42 -5.79
N SER A 29 36.88 16.54 -5.10
CA SER A 29 36.22 16.89 -3.84
C SER A 29 35.10 17.92 -4.02
N ALA A 30 35.01 18.58 -5.18
CA ALA A 30 33.97 19.53 -5.48
C ALA A 30 32.65 18.80 -5.80
N ALA A 31 31.53 19.45 -5.46
CA ALA A 31 30.21 18.99 -5.89
C ALA A 31 30.10 19.14 -7.40
N TRP A 32 29.70 18.07 -8.10
CA TRP A 32 29.64 18.06 -9.56
C TRP A 32 28.20 17.90 -10.01
N ASN A 33 27.65 18.94 -10.64
CA ASN A 33 26.27 18.96 -11.10
C ASN A 33 26.02 17.87 -12.15
N CYS A 34 25.14 16.94 -11.80
CA CYS A 34 24.80 15.80 -12.62
C CYS A 34 23.28 15.60 -12.66
N ARG A 35 22.79 15.08 -13.78
CA ARG A 35 21.45 14.51 -13.89
C ARG A 35 21.50 13.02 -13.59
N CYS A 36 20.71 12.55 -12.64
CA CYS A 36 20.59 11.11 -12.40
C CYS A 36 19.78 10.45 -13.52
N LEU A 37 20.37 9.51 -14.25
CA LEU A 37 19.73 8.83 -15.38
C LEU A 37 18.56 7.92 -14.94
N LYS A 38 18.54 7.48 -13.67
CA LYS A 38 17.49 6.60 -13.12
C LYS A 38 16.23 7.33 -12.67
N SER A 39 16.37 8.56 -12.19
CA SER A 39 15.26 9.32 -11.59
C SER A 39 15.09 10.73 -12.16
N ALA A 40 15.87 11.10 -13.17
CA ALA A 40 15.95 12.42 -13.80
C ALA A 40 16.24 13.62 -12.87
N HIS A 41 16.42 13.40 -11.56
CA HIS A 41 16.74 14.45 -10.61
C HIS A 41 18.15 15.01 -10.80
N MET A 42 18.24 16.32 -10.62
CA MET A 42 19.49 17.07 -10.48
C MET A 42 20.13 16.72 -9.13
N VAL A 43 21.40 16.33 -9.16
CA VAL A 43 22.18 15.94 -7.99
C VAL A 43 23.59 16.51 -8.13
N ALA A 44 24.25 16.80 -7.01
CA ALA A 44 25.62 17.31 -7.01
C ALA A 44 26.53 16.47 -6.10
N PRO A 45 26.79 15.19 -6.44
CA PRO A 45 27.74 14.37 -5.67
C PRO A 45 29.18 14.76 -5.98
N THR A 46 30.11 14.40 -5.08
CA THR A 46 31.54 14.56 -5.35
C THR A 46 32.07 13.35 -6.12
N PHE A 47 32.93 13.57 -7.11
CA PHE A 47 33.51 12.49 -7.91
C PHE A 47 34.22 11.44 -7.04
N GLY A 48 34.97 11.89 -6.02
CA GLY A 48 35.68 10.99 -5.11
C GLY A 48 34.75 10.02 -4.38
N SER A 49 33.56 10.48 -3.97
CA SER A 49 32.57 9.65 -3.27
C SER A 49 31.87 8.64 -4.17
N VAL A 50 31.66 8.99 -5.45
CA VAL A 50 31.08 8.09 -6.46
C VAL A 50 32.12 7.04 -6.86
N ARG A 51 33.36 7.46 -7.11
CA ARG A 51 34.47 6.57 -7.49
C ARG A 51 34.80 5.54 -6.39
N SER A 52 34.77 5.95 -5.13
CA SER A 52 35.03 5.03 -4.00
C SER A 52 33.86 4.10 -3.69
N GLY A 53 32.70 4.28 -4.35
CA GLY A 53 31.50 3.46 -4.11
C GLY A 53 30.78 3.77 -2.80
N VAL A 54 31.22 4.77 -2.02
CA VAL A 54 30.59 5.17 -0.75
C VAL A 54 29.16 5.67 -1.00
N THR A 55 28.92 6.31 -2.14
CA THR A 55 27.60 6.75 -2.56
C THR A 55 27.32 6.37 -4.00
N SER A 56 26.04 6.09 -4.30
CA SER A 56 25.56 5.96 -5.68
C SER A 56 25.38 7.31 -6.39
N GLY A 57 25.82 8.40 -5.78
CA GLY A 57 25.69 9.80 -6.23
C GLY A 57 24.27 10.38 -6.18
N CYS A 58 23.23 9.56 -6.37
CA CYS A 58 21.84 9.96 -6.12
C CYS A 58 21.33 9.38 -4.80
N ARG A 59 21.11 10.25 -3.79
CA ARG A 59 20.59 9.87 -2.46
C ARG A 59 19.22 9.17 -2.55
N ARG A 60 18.34 9.60 -3.46
CA ARG A 60 17.00 9.01 -3.63
C ARG A 60 17.09 7.57 -4.14
N CYS A 61 17.85 7.35 -5.21
CA CYS A 61 18.09 6.00 -5.74
C CYS A 61 18.81 5.11 -4.73
N GLY A 62 19.79 5.65 -4.00
CA GLY A 62 20.49 4.94 -2.93
C GLY A 62 19.55 4.48 -1.81
N ARG A 63 18.67 5.37 -1.32
CA ARG A 63 17.64 5.03 -0.33
C ARG A 63 16.66 3.98 -0.83
N ALA A 64 16.22 4.08 -2.09
CA ALA A 64 15.32 3.09 -2.69
C ALA A 64 15.98 1.70 -2.81
N ALA A 65 17.24 1.64 -3.26
CA ALA A 65 17.99 0.40 -3.34
C ALA A 65 18.24 -0.23 -1.95
N ALA A 66 18.62 0.59 -0.96
CA ALA A 66 18.75 0.15 0.42
C ALA A 66 17.41 -0.32 1.02
N GLY A 67 16.30 0.30 0.65
CA GLY A 67 14.94 -0.15 0.97
C GLY A 67 14.67 -1.56 0.43
N ARG A 68 14.89 -1.79 -0.86
CA ARG A 68 14.71 -3.11 -1.51
C ARG A 68 15.56 -4.20 -0.86
N ARG A 69 16.84 -3.92 -0.57
CA ARG A 69 17.72 -4.87 0.13
C ARG A 69 17.20 -5.25 1.52
N ARG A 70 16.73 -4.26 2.29
CA ARG A 70 16.14 -4.51 3.62
C ARG A 70 14.86 -5.35 3.55
N LEU A 71 14.01 -5.09 2.55
CA LEU A 71 12.81 -5.91 2.31
C LEU A 71 13.18 -7.35 1.96
N ALA A 72 14.12 -7.55 1.05
CA ALA A 72 14.59 -8.88 0.67
C ALA A 72 15.18 -9.64 1.86
N ALA A 73 16.06 -9.00 2.65
CA ALA A 73 16.66 -9.61 3.84
C ALA A 73 15.63 -9.93 4.94
N GLY A 74 14.54 -9.17 5.03
CA GLY A 74 13.48 -9.38 6.03
C GLY A 74 12.32 -10.26 5.54
N GLY A 75 12.33 -10.70 4.28
CA GLY A 75 11.20 -11.35 3.63
C GLY A 75 10.84 -12.68 4.28
N GLU A 76 11.82 -13.55 4.49
CA GLU A 76 11.61 -14.88 5.06
C GLU A 76 10.97 -14.82 6.46
N ARG A 77 11.51 -14.00 7.36
CA ARG A 77 10.94 -13.78 8.69
C ARG A 77 9.53 -13.19 8.62
N ALA A 78 9.31 -12.24 7.71
CA ALA A 78 7.99 -11.64 7.50
C ALA A 78 6.96 -12.68 7.04
N GLU A 79 7.36 -13.60 6.16
CA GLU A 79 6.49 -14.68 5.69
C GLU A 79 6.20 -15.69 6.79
N ALA A 80 7.20 -16.06 7.58
CA ALA A 80 7.03 -16.94 8.74
C ALA A 80 6.03 -16.36 9.74
N ASP A 81 6.14 -15.07 10.06
CA ASP A 81 5.19 -14.38 10.95
C ASP A 81 3.75 -14.43 10.39
N MET A 82 3.58 -14.24 9.08
CA MET A 82 2.26 -14.30 8.43
C MET A 82 1.69 -15.72 8.47
N ARG A 83 2.49 -16.73 8.13
CA ARG A 83 2.08 -18.15 8.16
C ARG A 83 1.72 -18.57 9.59
N GLY A 84 2.51 -18.17 10.59
CA GLY A 84 2.23 -18.41 12.01
C GLY A 84 0.91 -17.79 12.48
N ALA A 85 0.47 -16.69 11.85
CA ALA A 85 -0.82 -16.06 12.11
C ALA A 85 -1.98 -16.61 11.24
N GLY A 86 -1.76 -17.68 10.47
CA GLY A 86 -2.79 -18.30 9.63
C GLY A 86 -3.03 -17.59 8.29
N PHE A 87 -2.07 -16.80 7.81
CA PHE A 87 -2.10 -16.16 6.51
C PHE A 87 -1.01 -16.71 5.59
N GLU A 88 -1.38 -17.12 4.40
CA GLU A 88 -0.46 -17.55 3.35
C GLU A 88 -0.15 -16.36 2.43
N PRO A 89 1.10 -15.84 2.42
CA PRO A 89 1.51 -14.80 1.48
C PRO A 89 1.44 -15.28 0.04
N LEU A 90 0.90 -14.44 -0.86
CA LEU A 90 0.76 -14.74 -2.29
C LEU A 90 1.68 -13.88 -3.18
N GLU A 91 2.46 -13.00 -2.56
CA GLU A 91 3.41 -12.11 -3.23
C GLU A 91 4.62 -11.86 -2.30
N PRO A 92 5.78 -11.42 -2.85
CA PRO A 92 6.95 -11.09 -2.04
C PRO A 92 6.65 -10.00 -1.01
N TYR A 93 7.32 -10.07 0.14
CA TYR A 93 7.12 -9.15 1.26
C TYR A 93 7.25 -7.67 0.83
N PRO A 94 6.14 -6.90 0.87
CA PRO A 94 6.12 -5.51 0.40
C PRO A 94 6.54 -4.49 1.48
N GLY A 95 6.80 -4.96 2.71
CA GLY A 95 7.09 -4.12 3.87
C GLY A 95 6.01 -4.13 4.94
N ALA A 96 6.39 -3.86 6.19
CA ALA A 96 5.54 -4.12 7.35
C ALA A 96 4.24 -3.30 7.38
N GLY A 97 4.31 -2.08 6.86
CA GLY A 97 3.19 -1.14 6.76
C GLY A 97 2.37 -1.30 5.48
N ALA A 98 2.85 -2.06 4.50
CA ALA A 98 2.17 -2.22 3.22
C ALA A 98 1.02 -3.24 3.32
N ARG A 99 0.05 -3.11 2.42
CA ARG A 99 -1.03 -4.08 2.24
C ARG A 99 -0.44 -5.30 1.55
N TRP A 100 -0.33 -6.41 2.26
CA TRP A 100 0.27 -7.63 1.74
C TRP A 100 -0.82 -8.59 1.30
N ARG A 101 -0.82 -8.97 0.02
CA ARG A 101 -1.77 -9.93 -0.54
C ARG A 101 -1.53 -11.32 0.06
N CYS A 102 -2.51 -11.79 0.84
CA CYS A 102 -2.45 -13.10 1.48
C CYS A 102 -3.77 -13.85 1.36
N ARG A 103 -3.74 -15.18 1.38
CA ARG A 103 -4.90 -16.02 1.61
C ARG A 103 -5.04 -16.29 3.10
N HIS A 104 -6.19 -16.01 3.69
CA HIS A 104 -6.45 -16.40 5.08
C HIS A 104 -6.89 -17.85 5.14
N LEU A 105 -6.12 -18.71 5.81
CA LEU A 105 -6.33 -20.16 5.78
C LEU A 105 -7.67 -20.57 6.39
N ALA A 106 -8.15 -19.90 7.44
CA ALA A 106 -9.39 -20.27 8.10
C ALA A 106 -10.67 -19.87 7.34
N CYS A 107 -10.62 -18.90 6.42
CA CYS A 107 -11.80 -18.52 5.63
C CYS A 107 -11.62 -18.59 4.11
N GLY A 108 -10.44 -18.99 3.63
CA GLY A 108 -10.10 -19.11 2.21
C GLY A 108 -10.02 -17.79 1.42
N ARG A 109 -10.44 -16.66 1.99
CA ARG A 109 -10.49 -15.38 1.27
C ARG A 109 -9.11 -14.78 1.04
N ILE A 110 -8.94 -14.16 -0.13
CA ILE A 110 -7.82 -13.27 -0.39
C ILE A 110 -8.06 -11.95 0.36
N VAL A 111 -7.13 -11.61 1.22
CA VAL A 111 -7.16 -10.44 2.07
C VAL A 111 -5.84 -9.68 1.97
N HIS A 112 -5.85 -8.44 2.48
CA HIS A 112 -4.70 -7.55 2.41
C HIS A 112 -4.28 -7.06 3.80
N PRO A 113 -3.88 -7.96 4.71
CA PRO A 113 -3.36 -7.59 6.02
C PRO A 113 -2.10 -6.74 5.92
N ARG A 114 -1.74 -6.09 7.03
CA ARG A 114 -0.45 -5.41 7.20
C ARG A 114 0.32 -6.13 8.28
N LEU A 115 1.56 -6.52 8.01
CA LEU A 115 2.35 -7.33 8.95
C LEU A 115 2.49 -6.68 10.32
N PHE A 116 2.69 -5.36 10.41
CA PHE A 116 2.80 -4.68 11.71
C PHE A 116 1.54 -4.88 12.58
N ARG A 117 0.35 -4.91 11.95
CA ARG A 117 -0.91 -5.13 12.65
C ARG A 117 -1.03 -6.59 13.09
N ILE A 118 -0.59 -7.53 12.27
CA ILE A 118 -0.59 -8.96 12.63
C ILE A 118 0.33 -9.20 13.83
N ARG A 119 1.54 -8.63 13.83
CA ARG A 119 2.47 -8.67 14.98
C ARG A 119 1.88 -8.04 16.25
N ALA A 120 0.99 -7.05 16.11
CA ALA A 120 0.26 -6.44 17.22
C ALA A 120 -0.99 -7.24 17.65
N GLY A 121 -1.15 -8.49 17.22
CA GLY A 121 -2.30 -9.34 17.56
C GLY A 121 -3.55 -9.10 16.70
N GLY A 122 -3.44 -8.39 15.59
CA GLY A 122 -4.54 -8.18 14.66
C GLY A 122 -4.85 -9.44 13.84
N GLY A 123 -6.13 -9.66 13.54
CA GLY A 123 -6.59 -10.80 12.73
C GLY A 123 -7.24 -10.42 11.41
N CYS A 124 -7.87 -11.42 10.78
CA CYS A 124 -8.54 -11.28 9.50
C CYS A 124 -9.76 -10.35 9.60
N GLN A 125 -9.68 -9.17 8.96
CA GLN A 125 -10.77 -8.19 9.00
C GLN A 125 -12.05 -8.71 8.34
N ALA A 126 -11.94 -9.58 7.34
CA ALA A 126 -13.10 -10.19 6.70
C ALA A 126 -13.85 -11.14 7.66
N CYS A 127 -13.12 -11.95 8.42
CA CYS A 127 -13.71 -12.79 9.47
C CYS A 127 -14.31 -11.96 10.61
N ALA A 128 -13.67 -10.85 10.97
CA ALA A 128 -14.16 -9.94 12.01
C ALA A 128 -15.36 -9.07 11.55
N GLY A 129 -15.79 -9.16 10.29
CA GLY A 129 -16.84 -8.28 9.72
C GLY A 129 -16.44 -6.81 9.65
N ARG A 130 -15.13 -6.54 9.62
CA ARG A 130 -14.51 -5.19 9.56
C ARG A 130 -13.87 -4.90 8.20
N ALA A 131 -14.01 -5.80 7.23
CA ALA A 131 -13.50 -5.58 5.88
C ALA A 131 -14.23 -4.38 5.24
N PRO A 132 -13.48 -3.47 4.57
CA PRO A 132 -14.09 -2.46 3.73
C PRO A 132 -14.99 -3.14 2.69
N VAL A 133 -16.21 -2.63 2.54
CA VAL A 133 -17.13 -3.07 1.51
C VAL A 133 -17.13 -2.02 0.41
N ASP A 134 -17.07 -2.49 -0.83
CA ASP A 134 -17.22 -1.63 -1.98
C ASP A 134 -18.60 -0.93 -1.95
N PRO A 135 -18.69 0.41 -2.07
CA PRO A 135 -19.95 1.13 -2.01
C PRO A 135 -21.00 0.62 -3.02
N ALA A 136 -20.60 0.26 -4.24
CA ALA A 136 -21.54 -0.24 -5.25
C ALA A 136 -22.14 -1.59 -4.85
N VAL A 137 -21.31 -2.48 -4.27
CA VAL A 137 -21.79 -3.76 -3.71
C VAL A 137 -22.72 -3.51 -2.52
N ALA A 138 -22.36 -2.57 -1.63
CA ALA A 138 -23.20 -2.20 -0.50
C ALA A 138 -24.57 -1.67 -0.94
N GLU A 139 -24.60 -0.83 -1.98
CA GLU A 139 -25.86 -0.28 -2.53
C GLU A 139 -26.71 -1.37 -3.20
N ALA A 140 -26.08 -2.28 -3.95
CA ALA A 140 -26.76 -3.41 -4.57
C ALA A 140 -27.42 -4.31 -3.50
N ASP A 141 -26.71 -4.62 -2.42
CA ASP A 141 -27.24 -5.40 -1.31
C ASP A 141 -28.46 -4.72 -0.65
N MET A 142 -28.42 -3.39 -0.46
CA MET A 142 -29.56 -2.65 0.08
C MET A 142 -30.75 -2.68 -0.88
N ARG A 143 -30.52 -2.45 -2.18
CA ARG A 143 -31.59 -2.48 -3.20
C ARG A 143 -32.21 -3.87 -3.32
N ALA A 144 -31.43 -4.94 -3.17
CA ALA A 144 -31.92 -6.32 -3.21
C ALA A 144 -32.94 -6.65 -2.11
N VAL A 145 -32.90 -5.96 -0.96
CA VAL A 145 -33.90 -6.10 0.12
C VAL A 145 -34.99 -5.02 0.08
N GLY A 146 -35.11 -4.28 -1.03
CA GLY A 146 -36.11 -3.23 -1.19
C GLY A 146 -35.83 -1.99 -0.35
N MET A 147 -34.55 -1.70 -0.05
CA MET A 147 -34.12 -0.45 0.57
C MET A 147 -33.33 0.37 -0.45
N GLN A 148 -33.82 1.55 -0.78
CA GLN A 148 -33.16 2.48 -1.69
C GLN A 148 -32.30 3.46 -0.89
N PRO A 149 -30.95 3.45 -1.04
CA PRO A 149 -30.08 4.41 -0.39
C PRO A 149 -30.43 5.85 -0.78
N LEU A 150 -30.48 6.76 0.20
CA LEU A 150 -30.70 8.19 -0.01
C LEU A 150 -29.42 9.02 0.10
N GLU A 151 -28.34 8.41 0.60
CA GLU A 151 -27.02 9.01 0.75
C GLU A 151 -25.94 7.97 0.36
N PRO A 152 -24.72 8.41 0.02
CA PRO A 152 -23.61 7.49 -0.25
C PRO A 152 -23.34 6.55 0.93
N PHE A 153 -22.81 5.35 0.63
CA PHE A 153 -22.48 4.37 1.67
C PHE A 153 -21.56 4.98 2.74
N PRO A 154 -21.91 4.94 4.05
CA PRO A 154 -21.13 5.54 5.14
C PRO A 154 -19.75 4.90 5.35
N GLY A 155 -19.43 3.83 4.62
CA GLY A 155 -18.10 3.21 4.56
C GLY A 155 -17.95 1.98 5.45
N ARG A 156 -18.77 1.81 6.49
CA ARG A 156 -18.78 0.59 7.33
C ARG A 156 -20.15 -0.06 7.35
N VAL A 157 -20.15 -1.39 7.40
CA VAL A 157 -21.39 -2.19 7.38
C VAL A 157 -22.25 -2.04 8.64
N ARG A 158 -21.69 -1.52 9.74
CA ARG A 158 -22.39 -1.32 11.02
C ARG A 158 -22.87 0.11 11.23
N ASP A 159 -22.50 1.03 10.35
CA ASP A 159 -22.93 2.42 10.46
C ASP A 159 -24.39 2.51 9.96
N PRO A 160 -25.26 3.29 10.63
CA PRO A 160 -26.62 3.53 10.15
C PRO A 160 -26.58 4.19 8.77
N TRP A 161 -27.38 3.70 7.83
CA TRP A 161 -27.38 4.19 6.46
C TRP A 161 -28.78 4.61 6.03
N LYS A 162 -29.01 5.90 5.75
CA LYS A 162 -30.34 6.41 5.38
C LYS A 162 -30.81 5.80 4.07
N CYS A 163 -31.91 5.07 4.16
CA CYS A 163 -32.55 4.40 3.04
C CYS A 163 -34.06 4.59 3.09
N ARG A 164 -34.70 4.64 1.92
CA ARG A 164 -36.15 4.61 1.73
C ARG A 164 -36.60 3.19 1.41
N CYS A 165 -37.60 2.67 2.11
CA CYS A 165 -38.18 1.38 1.78
C CYS A 165 -39.01 1.49 0.49
N SER A 166 -38.71 0.67 -0.51
CA SER A 166 -39.44 0.61 -1.78
C SER A 166 -40.86 0.05 -1.63
N ARG A 167 -41.16 -0.69 -0.55
CA ARG A 167 -42.48 -1.31 -0.31
C ARG A 167 -43.48 -0.37 0.36
N CYS A 168 -43.05 0.39 1.37
CA CYS A 168 -43.94 1.25 2.17
C CYS A 168 -43.59 2.74 2.12
N GLY A 169 -42.54 3.13 1.40
CA GLY A 169 -42.08 4.52 1.29
C GLY A 169 -41.38 5.07 2.53
N GLN A 170 -41.40 4.35 3.66
CA GLN A 170 -40.83 4.85 4.91
C GLN A 170 -39.31 4.99 4.83
N VAL A 171 -38.81 6.12 5.32
CA VAL A 171 -37.36 6.38 5.46
C VAL A 171 -36.89 5.85 6.81
N GLY A 172 -35.79 5.11 6.80
CA GLY A 172 -35.13 4.60 8.00
C GLY A 172 -33.62 4.54 7.82
N ALA A 173 -32.90 4.18 8.88
CA ALA A 173 -31.44 4.04 8.85
C ALA A 173 -31.01 2.60 9.24
N PRO A 174 -31.32 1.57 8.43
CA PRO A 174 -30.82 0.23 8.68
C PRO A 174 -29.29 0.17 8.56
N THR A 175 -28.69 -0.87 9.13
CA THR A 175 -27.27 -1.18 8.91
C THR A 175 -27.14 -2.31 7.90
N LEU A 176 -26.14 -2.23 7.01
CA LEU A 176 -25.89 -3.27 6.02
C LEU A 176 -25.59 -4.64 6.67
N ASN A 177 -24.99 -4.63 7.86
CA ASN A 177 -24.76 -5.84 8.66
C ASN A 177 -26.07 -6.54 9.07
N ASN A 178 -27.09 -5.79 9.49
CA ASN A 178 -28.38 -6.39 9.88
C ASN A 178 -29.13 -6.92 8.66
N VAL A 179 -29.06 -6.19 7.54
CA VAL A 179 -29.60 -6.62 6.25
C VAL A 179 -28.98 -7.94 5.80
N ARG A 180 -27.64 -8.05 5.78
CA ARG A 180 -26.92 -9.28 5.42
C ARG A 180 -27.16 -10.45 6.39
N ARG A 181 -27.60 -10.17 7.63
CA ARG A 181 -27.97 -11.18 8.63
C ARG A 181 -29.44 -11.61 8.53
N GLY A 182 -30.20 -11.09 7.56
CA GLY A 182 -31.60 -11.47 7.35
C GLY A 182 -32.59 -10.81 8.33
N GLN A 183 -32.19 -9.79 9.10
CA GLN A 183 -33.12 -9.06 9.98
C GLN A 183 -34.03 -8.09 9.21
N GLY A 184 -33.79 -7.91 7.90
CA GLY A 184 -34.54 -7.00 7.03
C GLY A 184 -34.09 -5.54 7.13
N GLY A 185 -34.55 -4.72 6.17
CA GLY A 185 -34.17 -3.30 6.06
C GLY A 185 -35.21 -2.30 6.58
N CYS A 186 -36.49 -2.67 6.66
CA CYS A 186 -37.56 -1.80 7.11
C CYS A 186 -38.28 -2.38 8.34
N ARG A 187 -38.14 -1.72 9.49
CA ARG A 187 -38.76 -2.13 10.76
C ARG A 187 -40.29 -2.20 10.66
N THR A 188 -40.92 -1.24 9.97
CA THR A 188 -42.38 -1.18 9.82
C THR A 188 -42.91 -2.37 9.01
N CYS A 189 -42.26 -2.71 7.90
CA CYS A 189 -42.61 -3.89 7.12
C CYS A 189 -42.36 -5.19 7.89
N ALA A 190 -41.27 -5.27 8.65
CA ALA A 190 -40.98 -6.45 9.48
C ALA A 190 -42.02 -6.65 10.59
N TRP A 191 -42.51 -5.56 11.20
CA TRP A 191 -43.59 -5.61 12.18
C TRP A 191 -44.94 -6.02 11.59
N ARG A 192 -45.26 -5.54 10.38
CA ARG A 192 -46.52 -5.87 9.69
C ARG A 192 -46.55 -7.28 9.08
N ALA A 193 -45.40 -7.95 8.99
CA ALA A 193 -45.26 -9.30 8.46
C ALA A 193 -45.17 -10.39 9.54
N ARG A 194 -45.23 -9.99 10.82
CA ARG A 194 -45.42 -10.87 11.98
C ARG A 194 -46.91 -11.02 12.27
#